data_AF-A0A1J5FGW7-F1
#
_entry.id   AF-A0A1J5FGW7-F1
#
_cell.length_a   1.000
_cell.length_b   1.000
_cell.length_c   1.000
_cell.angle_alpha   90.00
_cell.angle_beta   90.00
_cell.angle_gamma   90.00
#
_symmetry.space_group_name_H-M   'P 1'
#
loop_
_entity.id
_entity.type
_entity.pdbx_description
1 polymer ?
#
loop_
_entity_poly.entity_id
_entity_poly.type
_entity_poly.pdbx_seq_one_letter_code
_entity_poly.pdbx_strand_id
1 'polypeptide(L)'
;MALKDCCHLDDIDTFVDKFSYPDKKDLHDLIHTVIVNEAHTFIFDDVRSFFEEHATEFDIIILTQGDKEMQAEKVEHSNLIYDVPLIITGGEKEIAIRDVVTQYKKIYFIDDKAVNIDRMKKAYPQIETYFLKREDDRPYADLPSTCGCADHVIADLREKLL
;
A
#
# COMPACT_ATOMS: atom_id res chain seq x y z
N MET A 1 -20.67 12.94 -6.31
CA MET A 1 -20.46 12.80 -4.85
C MET A 1 -18.96 12.86 -4.65
N ALA A 2 -18.43 13.93 -4.05
CA ALA A 2 -17.00 14.01 -3.80
C ALA A 2 -16.66 13.02 -2.68
N LEU A 3 -15.79 12.04 -2.97
CA LEU A 3 -15.16 11.18 -1.97
C LEU A 3 -14.27 12.06 -1.09
N LYS A 4 -14.87 12.79 -0.14
CA LYS A 4 -14.14 13.54 0.88
C LYS A 4 -13.80 12.57 2.00
N ASP A 5 -12.50 12.34 2.19
CA ASP A 5 -11.87 11.71 3.35
C ASP A 5 -12.33 10.28 3.68
N CYS A 6 -12.02 9.32 2.80
CA CYS A 6 -12.13 7.88 3.10
C CYS A 6 -10.89 7.29 3.79
N CYS A 7 -9.94 8.11 4.23
CA CYS A 7 -8.67 7.64 4.82
C CYS A 7 -8.63 7.72 6.35
N HIS A 8 -9.78 7.57 7.01
CA HIS A 8 -9.76 7.18 8.42
C HIS A 8 -9.61 5.66 8.50
N LEU A 9 -8.68 5.22 9.34
CA LEU A 9 -8.56 3.81 9.73
C LEU A 9 -9.81 3.46 10.54
N ASP A 10 -10.86 3.09 9.84
CA ASP A 10 -11.99 2.36 10.39
C ASP A 10 -11.80 0.90 10.00
N ASP A 11 -11.96 -0.02 10.95
CA ASP A 11 -12.16 -1.43 10.61
C ASP A 11 -13.44 -1.58 9.76
N ILE A 12 -13.55 -2.70 9.02
CA ILE A 12 -14.66 -2.92 8.09
C ILE A 12 -16.02 -2.86 8.79
N ASP A 13 -16.13 -3.36 10.02
CA ASP A 13 -17.35 -3.29 10.82
C ASP A 13 -17.76 -1.85 11.11
N THR A 14 -16.82 -1.03 11.57
CA THR A 14 -17.01 0.40 11.83
C THR A 14 -17.38 1.15 10.55
N PHE A 15 -16.79 0.78 9.42
CA PHE A 15 -17.15 1.35 8.11
C PHE A 15 -18.60 0.99 7.73
N VAL A 16 -18.95 -0.29 7.81
CA VAL A 16 -20.29 -0.82 7.51
C VAL A 16 -21.34 -0.18 8.42
N ASP A 17 -21.00 0.11 9.67
CA ASP A 17 -21.88 0.74 10.64
C ASP A 17 -22.31 2.17 10.23
N LYS A 18 -21.51 2.87 9.44
CA LYS A 18 -21.81 4.24 8.96
C LYS A 18 -22.97 4.30 7.95
N PHE A 19 -23.34 3.19 7.33
CA PHE A 19 -24.38 3.16 6.31
C PHE A 19 -25.75 2.86 6.91
N SER A 20 -26.84 3.44 6.38
CA SER A 20 -28.20 3.08 6.82
C SER A 20 -28.68 1.71 6.28
N TYR A 21 -27.76 0.80 5.95
CA TYR A 21 -28.07 -0.50 5.35
C TYR A 21 -28.72 -1.44 6.40
N PRO A 22 -29.85 -2.11 6.08
CA PRO A 22 -30.62 -2.87 7.08
C PRO A 22 -29.88 -4.09 7.65
N ASP A 23 -29.07 -4.78 6.83
CA ASP A 23 -28.33 -5.97 7.24
C ASP A 23 -26.82 -5.72 7.14
N LYS A 24 -26.22 -5.31 8.25
CA LYS A 24 -24.78 -5.02 8.33
C LYS A 24 -23.92 -6.21 7.93
N LYS A 25 -24.35 -7.41 8.28
CA LYS A 25 -23.61 -8.64 7.98
C LYS A 25 -23.62 -8.91 6.48
N ASP A 26 -24.75 -8.72 5.82
CA ASP A 26 -24.84 -8.86 4.36
C ASP A 26 -23.95 -7.83 3.64
N LEU A 27 -23.90 -6.58 4.11
CA LEU A 27 -23.01 -5.57 3.52
C LEU A 27 -21.52 -5.89 3.76
N HIS A 28 -21.17 -6.37 4.95
CA HIS A 28 -19.84 -6.88 5.27
C HIS A 28 -19.45 -8.01 4.30
N ASP A 29 -20.24 -9.08 4.26
CA ASP A 29 -20.01 -10.26 3.41
C ASP A 29 -19.92 -9.89 1.91
N LEU A 30 -20.70 -8.90 1.47
CA LEU A 30 -20.64 -8.38 0.10
C LEU A 30 -19.31 -7.69 -0.21
N ILE A 31 -18.77 -6.88 0.70
CA ILE A 31 -17.47 -6.20 0.52
C ILE A 31 -16.35 -7.23 0.37
N HIS A 32 -16.32 -8.26 1.23
CA HIS A 32 -15.39 -9.38 1.11
C HIS A 32 -15.52 -10.06 -0.25
N THR A 33 -16.76 -10.39 -0.65
CA THR A 33 -17.03 -11.03 -1.94
C THR A 33 -16.49 -10.22 -3.12
N VAL A 34 -16.61 -8.89 -3.07
CA VAL A 34 -16.06 -8.01 -4.11
C VAL A 34 -14.53 -8.09 -4.13
N ILE A 35 -13.86 -8.05 -2.99
CA ILE A 35 -12.39 -8.10 -2.92
C ILE A 35 -11.87 -9.45 -3.42
N VAL A 36 -12.44 -10.55 -2.94
CA VAL A 36 -12.07 -11.91 -3.37
C VAL A 36 -12.18 -12.06 -4.89
N ASN A 37 -13.24 -11.53 -5.49
CA ASN A 37 -13.49 -11.70 -6.92
C ASN A 37 -12.74 -10.70 -7.79
N GLU A 38 -12.44 -9.50 -7.29
CA GLU A 38 -11.97 -8.39 -8.14
C GLU A 38 -10.55 -7.92 -7.83
N ALA A 39 -9.95 -8.24 -6.68
CA ALA A 39 -8.64 -7.67 -6.28
C ALA A 39 -7.55 -7.82 -7.35
N HIS A 40 -7.51 -8.96 -8.06
CA HIS A 40 -6.56 -9.22 -9.13
C HIS A 40 -6.68 -8.29 -10.36
N THR A 41 -7.83 -7.65 -10.57
CA THR A 41 -8.08 -6.74 -11.70
C THR A 41 -7.56 -5.32 -11.43
N PHE A 42 -7.23 -5.01 -10.17
CA PHE A 42 -6.73 -3.70 -9.73
C PHE A 42 -5.21 -3.67 -9.52
N ILE A 43 -4.48 -4.66 -10.07
CA ILE A 43 -3.03 -4.67 -10.06
C ILE A 43 -2.52 -3.98 -11.32
N PHE A 44 -1.74 -2.92 -11.13
CA PHE A 44 -1.09 -2.24 -12.25
C PHE A 44 -0.06 -3.14 -12.93
N ASP A 45 0.06 -3.02 -14.25
CA ASP A 45 0.88 -3.91 -15.07
C ASP A 45 2.37 -3.92 -14.67
N ASP A 46 2.89 -2.76 -14.24
CA ASP A 46 4.29 -2.59 -13.82
C ASP A 46 4.62 -3.33 -12.51
N VAL A 47 3.62 -3.62 -11.67
CA VAL A 47 3.82 -4.35 -10.41
C VAL A 47 4.28 -5.78 -10.70
N ARG A 48 3.67 -6.46 -11.67
CA ARG A 48 4.03 -7.86 -11.98
C ARG A 48 5.45 -7.95 -12.51
N SER A 49 5.79 -7.07 -13.45
CA SER A 49 7.15 -6.96 -14.00
C SER A 49 8.17 -6.63 -12.91
N PHE A 50 7.84 -5.73 -11.98
CA PHE A 50 8.70 -5.42 -10.84
C PHE A 50 9.03 -6.66 -10.01
N PHE A 51 8.02 -7.46 -9.66
CA PHE A 51 8.25 -8.70 -8.91
C PHE A 51 9.09 -9.71 -9.70
N GLU A 52 8.79 -9.92 -10.98
CA GLU A 52 9.53 -10.84 -11.84
C GLU A 52 11.01 -10.46 -11.99
N GLU A 53 11.31 -9.17 -12.08
CA GLU A 53 12.68 -8.65 -12.24
C GLU A 53 13.48 -8.67 -10.93
N HIS A 54 12.83 -8.41 -9.78
CA HIS A 54 13.54 -8.11 -8.53
C HIS A 54 13.42 -9.17 -7.44
N ALA A 55 12.46 -10.12 -7.52
CA ALA A 55 12.22 -11.08 -6.44
C ALA A 55 13.40 -12.03 -6.16
N THR A 56 14.34 -12.19 -7.10
CA THR A 56 15.55 -13.00 -6.87
C THR A 56 16.72 -12.20 -6.29
N GLU A 57 16.65 -10.87 -6.32
CA GLU A 57 17.72 -9.97 -5.89
C GLU A 57 17.41 -9.26 -4.56
N PHE A 58 16.13 -9.10 -4.25
CA PHE A 58 15.64 -8.36 -3.09
C PHE A 58 14.67 -9.21 -2.27
N ASP A 59 14.78 -9.09 -0.94
CA ASP A 59 13.73 -9.50 -0.02
C ASP A 59 12.61 -8.46 -0.07
N ILE A 60 11.55 -8.74 -0.84
CA ILE A 60 10.42 -7.83 -1.01
C ILE A 60 9.42 -8.02 0.13
N ILE A 61 8.97 -6.93 0.76
CA ILE A 61 7.99 -6.92 1.83
C ILE A 61 6.88 -5.93 1.47
N ILE A 62 5.63 -6.36 1.55
CA ILE A 62 4.48 -5.45 1.44
C ILE A 62 4.21 -4.86 2.81
N LEU A 63 4.30 -3.52 2.91
CA LEU A 63 3.97 -2.77 4.12
C LEU A 63 2.74 -1.90 3.86
N THR A 64 1.62 -2.26 4.48
CA THR A 64 0.34 -1.58 4.29
C THR A 64 -0.24 -1.08 5.61
N GLN A 65 -0.97 0.03 5.52
CA GLN A 65 -1.70 0.61 6.64
C GLN A 65 -3.20 0.45 6.36
N GLY A 66 -3.93 -0.16 7.28
CA GLY A 66 -5.36 -0.42 7.08
C GLY A 66 -5.93 -1.41 8.07
N ASP A 67 -7.20 -1.72 7.86
CA ASP A 67 -7.85 -2.86 8.49
C ASP A 67 -7.09 -4.16 8.16
N LYS A 68 -6.86 -5.00 9.17
CA LYS A 68 -6.02 -6.19 9.03
C LYS A 68 -6.65 -7.23 8.10
N GLU A 69 -7.95 -7.43 8.22
CA GLU A 69 -8.68 -8.41 7.43
C GLU A 69 -8.72 -7.98 5.97
N MET A 70 -9.10 -6.72 5.72
CA MET A 70 -9.24 -6.23 4.35
C MET A 70 -7.91 -6.15 3.61
N GLN A 71 -6.84 -5.75 4.29
CA GLN A 71 -5.52 -5.67 3.66
C GLN A 71 -4.93 -7.06 3.39
N ALA A 72 -5.19 -8.04 4.26
CA ALA A 72 -4.77 -9.42 4.02
C ALA A 72 -5.46 -10.00 2.79
N GLU A 73 -6.78 -9.88 2.69
CA GLU A 73 -7.55 -10.37 1.53
C GLU A 73 -7.15 -9.71 0.22
N LYS A 74 -6.91 -8.38 0.25
CA LYS A 74 -6.44 -7.64 -0.92
C LYS A 74 -5.15 -8.23 -1.49
N VAL A 75 -4.20 -8.57 -0.63
CA VAL A 75 -2.93 -9.15 -1.05
C VAL A 75 -3.12 -10.60 -1.46
N GLU A 76 -3.85 -11.40 -0.70
CA GLU A 76 -4.11 -12.81 -1.02
C GLU A 76 -4.79 -12.98 -2.40
N HIS A 77 -5.81 -12.17 -2.69
CA HIS A 77 -6.61 -12.26 -3.91
C HIS A 77 -6.11 -11.39 -5.06
N SER A 78 -4.99 -10.68 -4.88
CA SER A 78 -4.33 -9.93 -5.96
C SER A 78 -3.65 -10.83 -7.01
N ASN A 79 -3.45 -12.11 -6.69
CA ASN A 79 -2.66 -13.05 -7.48
C ASN A 79 -1.26 -12.50 -7.81
N LEU A 80 -0.59 -11.85 -6.85
CA LEU A 80 0.84 -11.55 -6.98
C LEU A 80 1.61 -12.88 -7.09
N ILE A 81 2.68 -12.87 -7.89
CA ILE A 81 3.37 -14.09 -8.36
C ILE A 81 4.12 -14.82 -7.22
N TYR A 82 4.25 -14.19 -6.05
CA TYR A 82 5.08 -14.64 -4.95
C TYR A 82 4.32 -14.66 -3.63
N ASP A 83 4.69 -15.58 -2.74
CA ASP A 83 4.33 -15.52 -1.31
C ASP A 83 5.19 -14.43 -0.66
N VAL A 84 4.67 -13.19 -0.69
CA VAL A 84 5.40 -12.00 -0.24
C VAL A 84 5.08 -11.76 1.23
N PRO A 85 6.10 -11.61 2.11
CA PRO A 85 5.87 -11.19 3.48
C PRO A 85 5.03 -9.92 3.56
N LEU A 86 3.98 -9.96 4.37
CA LEU A 86 3.01 -8.88 4.54
C LEU A 86 3.05 -8.35 5.98
N ILE A 87 3.32 -7.05 6.11
CA ILE A 87 3.22 -6.31 7.38
C ILE A 87 2.03 -5.36 7.28
N ILE A 88 1.01 -5.61 8.10
CA ILE A 88 -0.16 -4.75 8.21
C ILE A 88 -0.10 -3.99 9.53
N THR A 89 -0.25 -2.67 9.46
CA THR A 89 -0.25 -1.80 10.65
C THR A 89 -1.51 -0.94 10.71
N GLY A 90 -2.07 -0.79 11.91
CA GLY A 90 -3.07 0.25 12.21
C GLY A 90 -2.42 1.59 12.59
N GLY A 91 -1.08 1.64 12.71
CA GLY A 91 -0.32 2.82 13.11
C GLY A 91 0.63 3.31 12.02
N GLU A 92 1.70 3.99 12.42
CA GLU A 92 2.68 4.56 11.50
C GLU A 92 3.63 3.49 10.94
N LYS A 93 3.91 3.54 9.63
CA LYS A 93 4.68 2.53 8.91
C LYS A 93 6.13 2.44 9.39
N GLU A 94 6.75 3.57 9.69
CA GLU A 94 8.11 3.67 10.22
C GLU A 94 8.27 2.99 11.59
N ILE A 95 7.20 2.92 12.38
CA ILE A 95 7.21 2.19 13.66
C ILE A 95 7.10 0.69 13.40
N ALA A 96 6.22 0.29 12.48
CA ALA A 96 5.94 -1.12 12.17
C ALA A 96 7.15 -1.89 11.64
N ILE A 97 8.08 -1.22 10.94
CA ILE A 97 9.26 -1.87 10.35
C ILE A 97 10.53 -1.77 11.20
N ARG A 98 10.48 -1.22 12.42
CA ARG A 98 11.68 -0.96 13.23
C ARG A 98 12.62 -2.17 13.33
N ASP A 99 12.06 -3.35 13.56
CA ASP A 99 12.83 -4.57 13.75
C ASP A 99 13.36 -5.13 12.40
N VAL A 100 12.67 -4.84 11.29
CA VAL A 100 13.08 -5.16 9.92
C VAL A 100 14.27 -4.31 9.51
N VAL A 101 14.25 -3.00 9.80
CA VAL A 101 15.28 -2.05 9.35
C VAL A 101 16.69 -2.45 9.82
N THR A 102 16.79 -3.08 10.99
CA THR A 102 18.08 -3.52 11.55
C THR A 102 18.68 -4.76 10.87
N GLN A 103 17.89 -5.48 10.08
CA GLN A 103 18.29 -6.74 9.45
C GLN A 103 18.98 -6.55 8.09
N TYR A 104 18.78 -5.38 7.47
CA TYR A 104 19.23 -5.11 6.10
C TYR A 104 20.26 -3.98 6.05
N LYS A 105 21.24 -4.11 5.15
CA LYS A 105 22.27 -3.09 4.92
C LYS A 105 21.80 -1.96 4.02
N LYS A 106 20.93 -2.26 3.05
CA LYS A 106 20.33 -1.32 2.11
C LYS A 106 18.84 -1.63 2.04
N ILE A 107 18.01 -0.60 2.12
CA ILE A 107 16.56 -0.71 2.09
C ILE A 107 16.04 0.36 1.15
N TYR A 108 15.10 -0.05 0.31
CA TYR A 108 14.34 0.79 -0.59
C TYR A 108 12.91 0.85 -0.08
N PHE A 109 12.38 2.05 0.11
CA PHE A 109 11.00 2.26 0.54
C PHE A 109 10.22 2.97 -0.57
N ILE A 110 9.18 2.32 -1.05
CA ILE A 110 8.32 2.80 -2.13
C ILE A 110 6.91 3.03 -1.57
N ASP A 111 6.37 4.24 -1.72
CA ASP A 111 5.04 4.59 -1.23
C ASP A 111 4.43 5.72 -2.08
N ASP A 112 3.12 5.71 -2.23
CA ASP A 112 2.33 6.68 -2.99
C ASP A 112 1.91 7.89 -2.13
N LYS A 113 2.15 7.85 -0.82
CA LYS A 113 1.80 8.94 0.11
C LYS A 113 3.05 9.68 0.57
N ALA A 114 3.13 10.96 0.19
CA ALA A 114 4.23 11.86 0.57
C ALA A 114 4.49 11.87 2.10
N VAL A 115 3.42 11.83 2.91
CA VAL A 115 3.56 11.79 4.38
C VAL A 115 4.28 10.54 4.88
N ASN A 116 4.11 9.38 4.24
CA ASN A 116 4.80 8.16 4.60
C ASN A 116 6.28 8.26 4.23
N ILE A 117 6.59 8.81 3.06
CA ILE A 117 7.96 9.07 2.63
C ILE A 117 8.68 10.01 3.61
N ASP A 118 8.04 11.13 3.98
CA ASP A 118 8.61 12.12 4.90
C ASP A 118 8.91 11.50 6.27
N ARG A 119 7.97 10.71 6.81
CA ARG A 119 8.13 10.01 8.08
C ARG A 119 9.22 8.97 8.03
N MET A 120 9.26 8.16 6.96
CA MET A 120 10.28 7.13 6.78
C MET A 120 11.67 7.74 6.72
N LYS A 121 11.86 8.80 5.91
CA LYS A 121 13.14 9.48 5.76
C LYS A 121 13.60 10.15 7.05
N LYS A 122 12.67 10.70 7.83
CA LYS A 122 12.97 11.28 9.15
C LYS A 122 13.39 10.23 10.17
N ALA A 123 12.72 9.07 10.21
CA ALA A 123 12.99 8.00 11.15
C ALA A 123 14.28 7.24 10.81
N TYR A 124 14.51 6.99 9.52
CA TYR A 124 15.63 6.19 9.01
C TYR A 124 16.27 6.88 7.79
N PRO A 125 17.14 7.88 8.00
CA PRO A 125 17.74 8.65 6.90
C PRO A 125 18.55 7.81 5.89
N GLN A 126 19.01 6.63 6.31
CA GLN A 126 19.74 5.67 5.48
C GLN A 126 18.87 4.90 4.48
N ILE A 127 17.54 4.93 4.63
CA ILE A 127 16.62 4.29 3.68
C ILE A 127 16.53 5.16 2.43
N GLU A 128 16.65 4.51 1.28
CA GLU A 128 16.45 5.14 -0.02
C GLU A 128 14.95 5.14 -0.34
N THR A 129 14.39 6.31 -0.65
CA THR A 129 12.94 6.52 -0.73
C THR A 129 12.50 6.89 -2.13
N TYR A 130 11.45 6.21 -2.60
CA TYR A 130 10.85 6.37 -3.92
C TYR A 130 9.39 6.77 -3.73
N PHE A 131 9.08 8.02 -4.05
CA PHE A 131 7.72 8.52 -4.06
C PHE A 131 7.06 8.15 -5.38
N LEU A 132 6.13 7.19 -5.34
CA LEU A 132 5.45 6.67 -6.53
C LEU A 132 4.22 7.52 -6.85
N LYS A 133 4.21 8.19 -8.00
CA LYS A 133 3.12 9.06 -8.45
C LYS A 133 2.61 8.63 -9.83
N ARG A 134 1.61 7.76 -9.81
CA ARG A 134 0.92 7.24 -10.99
C ARG A 134 -0.11 8.25 -11.52
N GLU A 135 -0.13 8.48 -12.83
CA GLU A 135 -1.12 9.38 -13.46
C GLU A 135 -2.52 8.73 -13.57
N ASP A 136 -2.57 7.40 -13.60
CA ASP A 136 -3.78 6.58 -13.77
C ASP A 136 -4.41 6.16 -12.43
N ASP A 137 -3.76 6.43 -11.30
CA ASP A 137 -4.23 6.07 -9.95
C ASP A 137 -5.38 6.98 -9.47
N ARG A 138 -6.58 6.80 -10.02
CA ARG A 138 -7.76 7.60 -9.66
C ARG A 138 -8.49 7.02 -8.46
N PRO A 139 -8.98 7.86 -7.52
CA PRO A 139 -9.04 9.32 -7.57
C PRO A 139 -7.79 10.06 -7.03
N TYR A 140 -6.73 9.33 -6.66
CA TYR A 140 -5.58 9.90 -5.94
C TYR A 140 -4.66 10.77 -6.82
N ALA A 141 -4.54 10.46 -8.11
CA ALA A 141 -3.79 11.22 -9.10
C ALA A 141 -4.26 12.68 -9.23
N ASP A 142 -5.54 12.93 -8.94
CA ASP A 142 -6.15 14.27 -8.99
C ASP A 142 -5.85 15.08 -7.71
N LEU A 143 -5.35 14.44 -6.64
CA LEU A 143 -5.02 15.12 -5.40
C LEU A 143 -3.61 15.72 -5.48
N PRO A 144 -3.42 17.00 -5.12
CA PRO A 144 -2.10 17.59 -5.07
C PRO A 144 -1.28 16.91 -3.96
N SER A 145 -0.34 16.06 -4.38
CA SER A 145 0.68 15.46 -3.52
C SER A 145 2.07 15.96 -3.95
N THR A 146 2.83 16.46 -2.97
CA THR A 146 4.22 16.88 -3.13
C THR A 146 5.03 16.29 -1.99
N CYS A 147 6.08 15.54 -2.32
CA CYS A 147 7.09 15.09 -1.35
C CYS A 147 8.39 15.85 -1.61
N GLY A 148 8.88 16.55 -0.60
CA GLY A 148 10.10 17.38 -0.73
C GLY A 148 11.39 16.64 -0.36
N CYS A 149 11.30 15.49 0.29
CA CYS A 149 12.47 14.77 0.81
C CYS A 149 12.65 13.36 0.26
N ALA A 150 11.83 12.94 -0.71
CA ALA A 150 12.06 11.69 -1.43
C ALA A 150 13.42 11.76 -2.15
N ASP A 151 14.16 10.65 -2.15
CA ASP A 151 15.39 10.55 -2.95
C ASP A 151 15.05 10.49 -4.45
N HIS A 152 13.93 9.83 -4.77
CA HIS A 152 13.43 9.65 -6.12
C HIS A 152 11.92 9.88 -6.20
N VAL A 153 11.46 10.38 -7.35
CA VAL A 153 10.03 10.44 -7.72
C VAL A 153 9.89 9.65 -9.02
N ILE A 154 9.06 8.62 -9.01
CA ILE A 154 8.82 7.72 -10.14
C ILE A 154 7.33 7.68 -10.45
N ALA A 155 6.96 7.48 -11.71
CA ALA A 155 5.56 7.26 -12.10
C ALA A 155 5.23 5.79 -12.29
N ASP A 156 6.27 4.95 -12.44
CA ASP A 156 6.16 3.54 -12.80
C ASP A 156 7.28 2.71 -12.15
N LEU A 157 6.96 1.50 -11.72
CA LEU A 157 7.92 0.59 -11.06
C LEU A 157 8.95 -0.03 -11.99
N ARG A 158 8.78 0.09 -13.32
CA ARG A 158 9.81 -0.28 -14.31
C ARG A 158 10.92 0.75 -14.41
N GLU A 159 10.75 1.93 -13.81
CA GLU A 159 11.84 2.89 -13.68
C GLU A 159 12.90 2.30 -12.75
N LYS A 160 14.13 2.14 -13.28
CA LYS A 160 15.19 1.39 -12.59
C LYS A 160 15.43 1.90 -11.17
N LEU A 161 15.21 1.02 -10.19
CA LEU A 161 15.81 1.12 -8.86
C LEU A 161 17.30 0.75 -8.98
N LEU A 162 18.21 1.54 -8.41
CA LEU A 162 19.67 1.38 -8.56
C LEU A 162 20.41 1.12 -7.24
#